data_AF-A0AAE1SRB8-F1
#
_entry.id   AF-A0AAE1SRB8-F1
#
_cell.length_a   1.000
_cell.length_b   1.000
_cell.length_c   1.000
_cell.angle_alpha   90.00
_cell.angle_beta   90.00
_cell.angle_gamma   90.00
#
_symmetry.space_group_name_H-M   'P 1'
#
loop_
_entity.id
_entity.type
_entity.pdbx_description
1 polymer ?
#
loop_
_entity_poly.entity_id
_entity_poly.type
_entity_poly.pdbx_seq_one_letter_code
_entity_poly.pdbx_strand_id
1 'polypeptide(L)'
;MTGHHVTRRFRWDCHGLPVEGEIGERLEIMTKQQVIEMGIDKCNEACRAIATRYVGEGEKTLVIPYNTDLKTPLSNFEANSYYKEVSDPGIMVSLSIVNDPEGASFWCMDNNSLDPSK
;
A
#
# COMPACT_ATOMS: atom_id res chain seq x y z
N MET A 1 4.75 -16.88 18.61
CA MET A 1 5.04 -17.70 17.40
C MET A 1 5.02 -19.17 17.81
N THR A 2 4.16 -20.00 17.21
CA THR A 2 3.79 -21.35 17.68
C THR A 2 4.62 -22.51 17.10
N GLY A 3 5.76 -22.24 16.46
CA GLY A 3 6.67 -23.29 15.96
C GLY A 3 6.26 -23.95 14.63
N HIS A 4 5.21 -23.46 13.96
CA HIS A 4 4.81 -23.98 12.65
C HIS A 4 5.58 -23.34 11.49
N HIS A 5 5.98 -24.15 10.52
CA HIS A 5 6.52 -23.67 9.25
C HIS A 5 5.37 -23.25 8.34
N VAL A 6 5.23 -21.94 8.10
CA VAL A 6 4.20 -21.37 7.21
C VAL A 6 4.87 -20.73 6.01
N THR A 7 4.76 -21.38 4.85
CA THR A 7 5.22 -20.81 3.58
C THR A 7 4.23 -19.74 3.13
N ARG A 8 4.66 -18.47 3.13
CA ARG A 8 3.85 -17.36 2.62
C ARG A 8 4.14 -17.15 1.14
N ARG A 9 3.15 -17.40 0.30
CA ARG A 9 3.24 -17.14 -1.15
C ARG A 9 2.32 -15.98 -1.49
N PHE A 10 2.89 -14.95 -2.08
CA PHE A 10 2.12 -13.83 -2.61
C PHE A 10 1.45 -14.26 -3.91
N ARG A 11 0.16 -13.94 -4.07
CA ARG A 11 -0.59 -14.17 -5.31
C ARG A 11 -1.34 -12.90 -5.65
N TRP A 12 -1.23 -12.48 -6.90
CA TRP A 12 -1.99 -11.38 -7.45
C TRP A 12 -3.36 -11.88 -7.93
N ASP A 13 -4.41 -11.09 -7.66
CA ASP A 13 -5.70 -11.27 -8.32
C ASP A 13 -5.67 -10.49 -9.64
N CYS A 14 -5.69 -11.21 -10.75
CA CYS A 14 -5.52 -10.65 -12.08
C CYS A 14 -6.81 -10.65 -12.91
N HIS A 15 -7.94 -11.04 -12.30
CA HIS A 15 -9.23 -11.15 -12.99
C HIS A 15 -10.30 -10.23 -12.36
N GLY A 16 -11.37 -9.99 -13.10
CA GLY A 16 -12.58 -9.36 -12.58
C GLY A 16 -12.81 -7.91 -13.01
N LEU A 17 -13.93 -7.38 -12.53
CA LEU A 17 -14.49 -6.07 -12.90
C LEU A 17 -13.54 -4.87 -12.72
N PRO A 18 -12.61 -4.84 -11.74
CA PRO A 18 -11.66 -3.72 -11.63
C PRO A 18 -10.70 -3.63 -12.83
N VAL A 19 -10.19 -4.77 -13.29
CA VAL A 19 -9.30 -4.84 -14.46
C VAL A 19 -10.09 -4.55 -15.75
N GLU A 20 -11.28 -5.11 -15.87
CA GLU A 20 -12.17 -4.87 -17.02
C GLU A 20 -12.63 -3.40 -17.10
N GLY A 21 -12.85 -2.74 -15.96
CA GLY A 21 -13.23 -1.32 -15.88
C GLY A 21 -12.11 -0.38 -16.35
N GLU A 22 -10.88 -0.60 -15.89
CA GLU A 22 -9.72 0.20 -16.34
C GLU A 22 -9.45 0.03 -17.85
N ILE A 23 -9.71 -1.17 -18.40
CA ILE A 23 -9.57 -1.44 -19.83
C ILE A 23 -10.70 -0.81 -20.63
N GLY A 24 -11.92 -0.87 -20.10
CA GLY A 24 -13.08 -0.21 -20.67
C GLY A 24 -12.86 1.29 -20.81
N GLU A 25 -12.27 1.94 -19.79
CA GLU A 25 -11.92 3.35 -19.84
C GLU A 25 -10.81 3.65 -20.85
N ARG A 26 -9.76 2.83 -20.90
CA ARG A 26 -8.60 3.04 -21.80
C ARG A 26 -8.87 2.79 -23.27
N LEU A 27 -9.73 1.84 -23.57
CA LEU A 27 -10.10 1.46 -24.92
C LEU A 27 -11.46 2.06 -25.33
N GLU A 28 -12.05 2.90 -24.49
CA GLU A 28 -13.36 3.56 -24.68
C GLU A 28 -14.48 2.55 -24.98
N ILE A 29 -14.42 1.37 -24.37
CA ILE A 29 -15.36 0.28 -24.55
C ILE A 29 -16.45 0.40 -23.49
N MET A 30 -17.64 0.82 -23.92
CA MET A 30 -18.79 1.03 -23.05
C MET A 30 -19.78 -0.13 -23.09
N THR A 31 -19.70 -0.98 -24.12
CA THR A 31 -20.70 -2.04 -24.37
C THR A 31 -20.07 -3.37 -24.75
N LYS A 32 -20.74 -4.47 -24.39
CA LYS A 32 -20.29 -5.84 -24.69
C LYS A 32 -20.15 -6.12 -26.19
N GLN A 33 -20.90 -5.42 -27.04
CA GLN A 33 -20.80 -5.57 -28.51
C GLN A 33 -19.45 -5.07 -29.04
N GLN A 34 -18.93 -3.96 -28.49
CA GLN A 34 -17.61 -3.42 -28.85
C GLN A 34 -16.48 -4.38 -28.44
N VAL A 35 -16.63 -5.14 -27.35
CA VAL A 35 -15.67 -6.20 -26.96
C VAL A 35 -15.65 -7.33 -27.99
N ILE A 36 -16.83 -7.70 -28.51
CA ILE A 36 -16.96 -8.77 -29.50
C ILE A 36 -16.38 -8.32 -30.85
N GLU A 37 -16.60 -7.06 -31.26
CA GLU A 37 -16.03 -6.48 -32.48
C GLU A 37 -14.51 -6.29 -32.40
N MET A 38 -13.98 -5.89 -31.24
CA MET A 38 -12.54 -5.76 -31.01
C MET A 38 -11.82 -7.13 -31.02
N GLY A 39 -12.55 -8.19 -30.65
CA GLY A 39 -12.03 -9.53 -30.52
C GLY A 39 -11.57 -9.83 -29.09
N ILE A 40 -12.00 -10.99 -28.59
CA ILE A 40 -11.74 -11.46 -27.22
C ILE A 40 -10.22 -11.59 -26.97
N ASP A 41 -9.45 -11.98 -27.98
CA ASP A 41 -8.01 -12.17 -27.87
C ASP A 41 -7.27 -10.86 -27.54
N LYS A 42 -7.64 -9.75 -28.21
CA LYS A 42 -7.05 -8.44 -27.95
C LYS A 42 -7.44 -7.88 -26.59
N CYS A 43 -8.67 -8.14 -26.16
CA CYS A 43 -9.14 -7.78 -24.83
C CYS A 43 -8.33 -8.51 -23.75
N ASN A 44 -8.15 -9.83 -23.92
CA ASN A 44 -7.39 -10.66 -22.98
C ASN A 44 -5.91 -10.27 -22.93
N GLU A 45 -5.32 -9.89 -24.06
CA GLU A 45 -3.94 -9.39 -24.11
C GLU A 45 -3.79 -8.06 -23.38
N ALA A 46 -4.74 -7.14 -23.55
CA ALA A 46 -4.79 -5.88 -22.79
C ALA A 46 -4.94 -6.12 -21.28
N CYS A 47 -5.81 -7.05 -20.86
CA CYS A 47 -5.95 -7.48 -19.46
C CYS A 47 -4.63 -7.98 -18.89
N ARG A 48 -3.95 -8.86 -19.63
CA ARG A 48 -2.67 -9.42 -19.21
C ARG A 48 -1.57 -8.37 -19.13
N ALA A 49 -1.54 -7.41 -20.06
CA ALA A 49 -0.56 -6.32 -20.05
C ALA A 49 -0.70 -5.42 -18.82
N ILE A 50 -1.94 -5.06 -18.44
CA ILE A 50 -2.21 -4.25 -17.25
C ILE A 50 -1.86 -5.01 -15.97
N ALA A 51 -2.28 -6.27 -15.86
CA ALA A 51 -1.93 -7.12 -14.72
C ALA A 51 -0.40 -7.22 -14.54
N THR A 52 0.33 -7.42 -15.63
CA THR A 52 1.80 -7.52 -15.60
C THR A 52 2.47 -6.19 -15.24
N ARG A 53 1.91 -5.05 -15.67
CA ARG A 53 2.43 -3.72 -15.30
C ARG A 53 2.36 -3.49 -13.78
N TYR A 54 1.23 -3.77 -13.15
CA TYR A 54 1.05 -3.57 -11.71
C TYR A 54 1.92 -4.52 -10.87
N VAL A 55 2.21 -5.72 -11.39
CA VAL A 55 3.18 -6.63 -10.76
C VAL A 55 4.58 -6.00 -10.72
N GLY A 56 5.01 -5.33 -11.80
CA GLY A 56 6.29 -4.62 -11.85
C GLY A 56 6.34 -3.35 -10.98
N GLU A 57 5.21 -2.66 -10.79
CA GLU A 57 5.13 -1.53 -9.87
C GLU A 57 5.06 -1.94 -8.39
N GLY A 58 4.68 -3.19 -8.11
CA GLY A 58 4.66 -3.78 -6.78
C GLY A 58 6.03 -3.96 -6.11
N GLU A 59 7.12 -3.73 -6.83
CA GLU A 59 8.49 -3.69 -6.28
C GLU A 59 8.90 -2.33 -5.72
N LYS A 60 8.00 -1.33 -5.73
CA LYS A 60 8.28 -0.04 -5.08
C LYS A 60 8.25 -0.21 -3.56
N THR A 61 9.33 0.20 -2.89
CA THR A 61 9.36 0.35 -1.44
C THR A 61 8.39 1.45 -1.03
N LEU A 62 7.23 1.06 -0.53
CA LEU A 62 6.18 1.96 -0.05
C LEU A 62 6.18 1.99 1.48
N VAL A 63 5.99 3.17 2.06
CA VAL A 63 5.71 3.30 3.49
C VAL A 63 4.23 2.99 3.69
N ILE A 64 3.94 1.91 4.41
CA ILE A 64 2.57 1.41 4.62
C ILE A 64 2.34 1.08 6.10
N PRO A 65 1.09 1.20 6.61
CA PRO A 65 0.76 0.74 7.94
C PRO A 65 1.08 -0.74 8.11
N TYR A 66 1.74 -1.11 9.21
CA TYR A 66 2.25 -2.45 9.41
C TYR A 66 1.87 -2.97 10.80
N ASN A 67 1.30 -4.17 10.86
CA ASN A 67 1.02 -4.84 12.12
C ASN A 67 2.23 -5.66 12.56
N THR A 68 2.86 -5.26 13.66
CA THR A 68 4.07 -5.90 14.20
C THR A 68 3.81 -7.29 14.79
N ASP A 69 2.62 -7.54 15.36
CA ASP A 69 2.26 -8.85 15.92
C ASP A 69 2.08 -9.90 14.84
N LEU A 70 1.31 -9.56 13.81
CA LEU A 70 0.94 -10.44 12.72
C LEU A 70 2.00 -10.46 11.61
N LYS A 71 2.96 -9.53 11.67
CA LYS A 71 4.05 -9.35 10.71
C LYS A 71 3.53 -9.23 9.27
N THR A 72 2.54 -8.38 9.08
CA THR A 72 1.86 -8.17 7.80
C THR A 72 1.53 -6.70 7.58
N PRO A 73 1.65 -6.18 6.35
CA PRO A 73 1.12 -4.87 6.01
C PRO A 73 -0.40 -4.86 6.11
N LEU A 74 -0.97 -3.67 6.36
CA LEU A 74 -2.40 -3.42 6.41
C LEU A 74 -2.80 -2.49 5.27
N SER A 75 -4.04 -2.64 4.80
CA SER A 75 -4.68 -1.66 3.92
C SER A 75 -5.06 -0.38 4.68
N ASN A 76 -5.26 0.72 3.96
CA ASN A 76 -5.72 1.98 4.56
C ASN A 76 -7.07 1.83 5.29
N PHE A 77 -7.97 0.98 4.78
CA PHE A 77 -9.27 0.74 5.41
C PHE A 77 -9.12 0.00 6.75
N GLU A 78 -8.27 -1.03 6.81
CA GLU A 78 -7.99 -1.78 8.05
C GLU A 78 -7.29 -0.90 9.09
N ALA A 79 -6.34 -0.06 8.68
CA ALA A 79 -5.65 0.86 9.58
C ALA A 79 -6.62 1.88 10.20
N ASN A 80 -7.55 2.41 9.41
CA ASN A 80 -8.54 3.39 9.89
C ASN A 80 -9.65 2.79 10.76
N SER A 81 -9.89 1.47 10.67
CA SER A 81 -11.00 0.82 11.37
C SER A 81 -10.75 0.60 12.86
N TYR A 82 -9.52 0.76 13.34
CA TYR A 82 -9.11 0.39 14.70
C TYR A 82 -8.30 1.45 15.43
N TYR A 83 -8.64 2.73 15.26
CA TYR A 83 -8.08 3.79 16.08
C TYR A 83 -8.42 3.58 17.56
N LYS A 84 -7.39 3.73 18.41
CA LYS A 84 -7.51 3.70 19.87
C LYS A 84 -6.80 4.91 20.44
N GLU A 85 -7.38 5.50 21.48
CA GLU A 85 -6.67 6.51 22.26
C GLU A 85 -5.57 5.81 23.07
N VAL A 86 -4.33 6.24 22.88
CA VAL A 86 -3.15 5.76 23.58
C VAL A 86 -2.43 6.97 24.16
N SER A 87 -1.95 6.84 25.40
CA SER A 87 -1.15 7.88 26.05
C SER A 87 0.31 7.66 25.69
N ASP A 88 0.82 8.42 24.74
CA ASP A 88 2.22 8.37 24.33
C ASP A 88 3.04 9.51 24.95
N PRO A 89 4.31 9.28 25.32
CA PRO A 89 5.19 10.35 25.75
C PRO A 89 5.51 11.27 24.56
N GLY A 90 5.09 12.53 24.63
CA GLY A 90 5.47 13.56 23.66
C GLY A 90 6.90 14.02 23.90
N ILE A 91 7.85 13.50 23.13
CA ILE A 91 9.25 13.91 23.20
C ILE A 91 9.51 14.95 22.12
N MET A 92 10.01 16.10 22.54
CA MET A 92 10.42 17.18 21.65
C MET A 92 11.95 17.18 21.54
N VAL A 93 12.47 16.98 20.33
CA VAL A 93 13.91 16.99 20.06
C VAL A 93 14.25 18.20 19.20
N SER A 94 15.15 19.06 19.68
CA SER A 94 15.77 20.12 18.87
C SER A 94 17.04 19.60 18.21
N LEU A 95 17.10 19.76 16.88
CA LEU A 95 18.31 19.52 16.11
C LEU A 95 18.86 20.88 15.68
N SER A 96 19.94 21.32 16.34
CA SER A 96 20.64 22.55 16.00
C SER A 96 21.40 22.41 14.68
N ILE A 97 21.36 23.45 13.85
CA ILE A 97 22.12 23.49 12.61
C ILE A 97 23.58 23.84 12.91
N VAL A 98 24.50 23.01 12.43
CA VAL A 98 25.95 23.26 12.60
C VAL A 98 26.33 24.51 11.81
N ASN A 99 26.97 25.48 12.48
CA ASN A 99 27.45 26.76 11.92
C ASN A 99 26.36 27.76 11.50
N ASP A 100 25.16 27.70 12.07
CA ASP A 100 24.16 28.75 11.85
C ASP A 100 24.28 29.89 12.89
N PRO A 101 24.59 31.13 12.47
CA PRO A 101 24.67 32.28 13.36
C PRO A 101 23.29 32.78 13.88
N GLU A 102 22.19 32.40 13.23
CA GLU A 102 20.83 32.81 13.64
C GLU A 102 20.18 31.86 14.66
N GLY A 103 20.79 30.70 14.90
CA GLY A 103 20.37 29.75 15.93
C GLY A 103 19.11 28.95 15.59
N ALA A 104 18.84 28.70 14.31
CA ALA A 104 17.71 27.88 13.90
C ALA A 104 17.85 26.43 14.38
N SER A 105 16.72 25.83 14.75
CA SER A 105 16.63 24.43 15.17
C SER A 105 15.43 23.77 14.51
N PHE A 106 15.62 22.51 14.10
CA PHE A 106 14.51 21.65 13.67
C PHE A 106 13.89 21.00 14.89
N TRP A 107 12.57 21.02 14.97
CA TRP A 107 11.82 20.35 16.01
C TRP A 107 11.06 19.19 15.40
N CYS A 108 11.32 17.97 15.88
CA CYS A 108 10.50 16.82 15.59
C CYS A 108 9.81 16.35 16.87
N MET A 109 8.50 16.08 16.76
CA MET A 109 7.76 15.34 17.78
C MET A 109 7.58 13.93 17.25
N ASP A 110 8.07 12.94 17.99
CA ASP A 110 7.84 11.54 17.69
C ASP A 110 6.90 10.96 18.74
N ASN A 111 5.85 10.31 18.28
CA ASN A 111 4.92 9.55 19.12
C ASN A 111 5.31 8.08 18.99
N ASN A 112 6.28 7.67 19.80
CA ASN A 112 6.72 6.29 19.82
C ASN A 112 5.71 5.49 20.65
N SER A 113 4.66 4.98 20.01
CA SER A 113 3.64 4.16 20.67
C SER A 113 4.23 2.80 21.01
N LEU A 114 4.92 2.74 22.15
CA LEU A 114 5.38 1.52 22.78
C LEU A 114 4.27 1.05 23.71
N ASP A 115 3.42 0.14 23.24
CA ASP A 115 2.52 -0.61 24.11
C ASP A 115 3.38 -1.42 25.11
N PRO A 116 3.38 -1.07 26.42
CA PRO A 116 4.22 -1.76 27.40
C PRO A 116 3.70 -3.16 27.75
N SER A 117 2.59 -3.61 27.16
CA SER A 117 2.02 -4.95 27.35
C SER A 117 2.50 -5.99 26.33
N LYS A 118 3.49 -5.65 25.48
CA LYS A 118 4.07 -6.54 24.46
C LYS A 118 5.59 -6.63 24.52
#